data_AF-A0A956H7Z8-F1
#
_entry.id   AF-A0A956H7Z8-F1
#
_cell.length_a   1.000
_cell.length_b   1.000
_cell.length_c   1.000
_cell.angle_alpha   90.00
_cell.angle_beta   90.00
_cell.angle_gamma   90.00
#
_symmetry.space_group_name_H-M   'P 1'
#
loop_
_entity.id
_entity.type
_entity.pdbx_description
1 polymer ?
#
loop_
_entity_poly.entity_id
_entity_poly.type
_entity_poly.pdbx_seq_one_letter_code
_entity_poly.pdbx_strand_id
1 'polypeptide(L)'
;GCQDNCVIPQSCLTLIEYDDMLTDGPYMIAPEGYDGDPFEVHCDMTSDGGGYTFLKVSPGAQTFAAGAETECATWGMQLWIPRSLDHKNSGWDIANDANIGPGASPDYMRILGIYPEQNGATCNAKPMNSNNPNCFWHASDDGPFYVHEVNNISEPNGDNNVIGSMYYQWQANGDIQWHNDIPGNGYSSLFYMCDVGDKQP
;
A
#
# COMPACT_ATOMS: atom_id res chain seq x y z
N GLY A 1 18.31 -12.02 -24.70
CA GLY A 1 18.47 -13.47 -24.87
C GLY A 1 18.52 -14.08 -23.51
N CYS A 2 17.66 -15.06 -23.21
CA CYS A 2 17.76 -15.85 -21.99
C CYS A 2 17.86 -17.32 -22.39
N GLN A 3 18.86 -18.02 -21.84
CA GLN A 3 19.00 -19.47 -21.98
C GLN A 3 18.15 -20.19 -20.93
N ASP A 4 17.50 -21.26 -21.39
CA ASP A 4 16.87 -22.45 -20.76
C ASP A 4 16.13 -22.39 -19.39
N ASN A 5 16.26 -21.33 -18.59
CA ASN A 5 15.67 -21.23 -17.25
C ASN A 5 15.11 -19.83 -16.98
N CYS A 6 14.40 -19.21 -17.93
CA CYS A 6 13.86 -17.85 -17.75
C CYS A 6 12.77 -17.83 -16.64
N VAL A 7 13.20 -17.83 -15.37
CA VAL A 7 12.32 -17.64 -14.22
C VAL A 7 11.92 -16.18 -14.24
N ILE A 8 10.64 -15.93 -14.44
CA ILE A 8 10.07 -14.60 -14.32
C ILE A 8 10.09 -14.25 -12.82
N PRO A 9 10.65 -13.10 -12.43
CA PRO A 9 10.67 -12.69 -11.02
C PRO A 9 9.23 -12.47 -10.52
N GLN A 10 8.97 -12.87 -9.28
CA GLN A 10 7.64 -12.75 -8.68
C GLN A 10 7.38 -11.34 -8.12
N SER A 11 8.43 -10.62 -7.78
CA SER A 11 8.33 -9.31 -7.13
C SER A 11 9.60 -8.47 -7.34
N CYS A 12 9.51 -7.19 -6.95
CA CYS A 12 10.68 -6.31 -6.85
C CYS A 12 11.70 -6.80 -5.81
N LEU A 13 11.24 -7.46 -4.73
CA LEU A 13 12.13 -8.07 -3.75
C LEU A 13 12.95 -9.22 -4.37
N THR A 14 12.31 -10.10 -5.14
CA THR A 14 13.01 -11.18 -5.85
C THR A 14 14.09 -10.63 -6.80
N LEU A 15 13.82 -9.48 -7.43
CA LEU A 15 14.75 -8.82 -8.33
C LEU A 15 15.98 -8.28 -7.59
N ILE A 16 15.81 -7.52 -6.51
CA ILE A 16 16.93 -6.91 -5.80
C ILE A 16 17.77 -7.94 -5.01
N GLU A 17 17.15 -9.04 -4.56
CA GLU A 17 17.88 -10.16 -3.97
C GLU A 17 18.75 -10.91 -5.00
N TYR A 18 18.34 -10.89 -6.28
CA TYR A 18 19.12 -11.46 -7.37
C TYR A 18 20.27 -10.53 -7.80
N ASP A 19 20.01 -9.22 -7.89
CA ASP A 19 20.99 -8.19 -8.26
C ASP A 19 20.76 -6.92 -7.42
N ASP A 20 21.63 -6.70 -6.43
CA ASP A 20 21.57 -5.56 -5.51
C ASP A 20 22.04 -4.24 -6.15
N MET A 21 22.44 -4.26 -7.42
CA MET A 21 22.78 -3.07 -8.21
C MET A 21 21.59 -2.50 -8.99
N LEU A 22 20.43 -3.15 -8.93
CA LEU A 22 19.21 -2.63 -9.56
C LEU A 22 18.80 -1.29 -8.95
N THR A 23 18.29 -0.40 -9.80
CA THR A 23 17.83 0.93 -9.41
C THR A 23 16.31 1.02 -9.45
N ASP A 24 15.74 2.04 -8.81
CA ASP A 24 14.31 2.34 -8.92
C ASP A 24 13.87 2.45 -10.39
N GLY A 25 12.66 1.99 -10.67
CA GLY A 25 12.11 2.07 -12.03
C GLY A 25 11.14 0.96 -12.40
N PRO A 26 10.76 0.90 -13.68
CA PRO A 26 9.84 -0.12 -14.18
C PRO A 26 10.53 -1.48 -14.34
N TYR A 27 9.86 -2.54 -13.88
CA TYR A 27 10.27 -3.93 -14.07
C TYR A 27 9.08 -4.83 -14.39
N MET A 28 9.34 -5.92 -15.11
CA MET A 28 8.34 -6.94 -15.40
C MET A 28 8.35 -8.00 -14.29
N ILE A 29 7.20 -8.29 -13.71
CA ILE A 29 7.02 -9.35 -12.70
C ILE A 29 5.81 -10.24 -13.02
N ALA A 30 5.76 -11.41 -12.40
CA ALA A 30 4.57 -12.26 -12.35
C ALA A 30 4.40 -12.77 -10.91
N PRO A 31 3.61 -12.09 -10.07
CA PRO A 31 3.40 -12.47 -8.67
C PRO A 31 2.92 -13.90 -8.49
N GLU A 32 3.21 -14.46 -7.31
CA GLU A 32 2.72 -15.80 -6.97
C GLU A 32 1.18 -15.84 -7.02
N GLY A 33 0.63 -16.88 -7.64
CA GLY A 33 -0.82 -17.04 -7.82
C GLY A 33 -1.42 -16.23 -8.97
N TYR A 34 -0.64 -15.43 -9.69
CA TYR A 34 -1.08 -14.78 -10.93
C TYR A 34 -0.77 -15.67 -12.15
N ASP A 35 -1.82 -16.05 -12.88
CA ASP A 35 -1.74 -16.98 -14.03
C ASP A 35 -1.60 -16.27 -15.39
N GLY A 36 -1.51 -14.93 -15.41
CA GLY A 36 -1.42 -14.14 -16.64
C GLY A 36 0.01 -13.92 -17.14
N ASP A 37 0.14 -13.18 -18.25
CA ASP A 37 1.45 -12.75 -18.74
C ASP A 37 2.09 -11.76 -17.77
N PRO A 38 3.43 -11.79 -17.61
CA PRO A 38 4.15 -10.83 -16.77
C PRO A 38 3.76 -9.39 -17.13
N PHE A 39 3.69 -8.53 -16.12
CA PHE A 39 3.27 -7.14 -16.29
C PHE A 39 4.25 -6.18 -15.63
N GLU A 40 4.20 -4.92 -16.06
CA GLU A 40 5.08 -3.88 -15.56
C GLU A 40 4.57 -3.33 -14.21
N VAL A 41 5.48 -3.21 -13.26
CA VAL A 41 5.31 -2.51 -11.99
C VAL A 41 6.41 -1.47 -11.83
N HIS A 42 6.22 -0.52 -10.91
CA HIS A 42 7.33 0.29 -10.45
C HIS A 42 7.96 -0.37 -9.22
N CYS A 43 9.28 -0.61 -9.28
CA CYS A 43 10.06 -1.07 -8.15
C CYS A 43 10.79 0.10 -7.52
N ASP A 44 10.68 0.21 -6.20
CA ASP A 44 11.60 0.99 -5.39
C ASP A 44 12.67 0.03 -4.84
N MET A 45 13.90 0.23 -5.29
CA MET A 45 15.09 -0.54 -4.96
C MET A 45 15.99 0.19 -3.94
N THR A 46 15.54 1.31 -3.36
CA THR A 46 16.37 2.16 -2.50
C THR A 46 15.79 2.36 -1.09
N SER A 47 14.49 2.60 -0.95
CA SER A 47 13.86 2.87 0.34
C SER A 47 13.90 1.63 1.22
N ASP A 48 14.38 1.78 2.47
CA ASP A 48 14.41 0.69 3.45
C ASP A 48 15.09 -0.60 2.94
N GLY A 49 16.16 -0.43 2.15
CA GLY A 49 16.89 -1.53 1.53
C GLY A 49 16.29 -2.05 0.21
N GLY A 50 15.19 -1.46 -0.26
CA GLY A 50 14.60 -1.73 -1.58
C GLY A 50 13.75 -2.99 -1.68
N GLY A 51 13.21 -3.24 -2.87
CA GLY A 51 12.36 -4.39 -3.17
C GLY A 51 10.85 -4.12 -3.02
N TYR A 52 10.43 -2.87 -2.82
CA TYR A 52 9.01 -2.54 -2.78
C TYR A 52 8.41 -2.50 -4.19
N THR A 53 7.19 -3.03 -4.30
CA THR A 53 6.45 -3.12 -5.56
C THR A 53 5.26 -2.16 -5.55
N PHE A 54 5.09 -1.37 -6.60
CA PHE A 54 3.94 -0.49 -6.76
C PHE A 54 3.23 -0.72 -8.09
N LEU A 55 1.92 -0.97 -8.01
CA LEU A 55 1.01 -0.94 -9.15
C LEU A 55 -0.10 0.07 -8.89
N LYS A 56 -0.20 1.13 -9.68
CA LYS A 56 -1.32 2.09 -9.60
C LYS A 56 -2.53 1.61 -10.38
N VAL A 57 -3.70 1.68 -9.77
CA VAL A 57 -4.96 1.20 -10.33
C VAL A 57 -6.01 2.32 -10.36
N SER A 58 -6.71 2.42 -11.50
CA SER A 58 -7.76 3.41 -11.77
C SER A 58 -8.94 2.71 -12.46
N PRO A 59 -9.83 2.03 -11.72
CA PRO A 59 -10.92 1.23 -12.30
C PRO A 59 -12.03 2.07 -12.95
N GLY A 60 -11.99 3.40 -12.81
CA GLY A 60 -12.99 4.32 -13.36
C GLY A 60 -14.28 4.42 -12.54
N ALA A 61 -14.33 3.79 -11.37
CA ALA A 61 -15.43 3.85 -10.41
C ALA A 61 -14.89 3.92 -8.98
N GLN A 62 -15.71 4.40 -8.04
CA GLN A 62 -15.36 4.44 -6.63
C GLN A 62 -15.34 3.02 -6.06
N THR A 63 -14.22 2.63 -5.47
CA THR A 63 -14.00 1.28 -4.91
C THR A 63 -13.66 1.40 -3.42
N PHE A 64 -14.36 0.65 -2.58
CA PHE A 64 -14.03 0.52 -1.15
C PHE A 64 -12.79 -0.34 -0.96
N ALA A 65 -12.09 -0.22 0.18
CA ALA A 65 -10.86 -0.96 0.45
C ALA A 65 -10.99 -2.48 0.22
N ALA A 66 -12.04 -3.13 0.75
CA ALA A 66 -12.27 -4.56 0.51
C ALA A 66 -12.50 -4.93 -0.97
N GLY A 67 -13.07 -4.02 -1.77
CA GLY A 67 -13.18 -4.19 -3.21
C GLY A 67 -11.85 -4.02 -3.92
N ALA A 68 -11.03 -3.07 -3.47
CA ALA A 68 -9.69 -2.84 -4.00
C ALA A 68 -8.76 -4.03 -3.68
N GLU A 69 -8.86 -4.62 -2.48
CA GLU A 69 -8.20 -5.89 -2.14
C GLU A 69 -8.57 -7.01 -3.12
N THR A 70 -9.87 -7.15 -3.41
CA THR A 70 -10.35 -8.15 -4.37
C THR A 70 -9.78 -7.91 -5.77
N GLU A 71 -9.63 -6.66 -6.18
CA GLU A 71 -9.07 -6.31 -7.47
C GLU A 71 -7.55 -6.51 -7.52
N CYS A 72 -6.81 -6.08 -6.50
CA CYS A 72 -5.38 -6.32 -6.36
C CYS A 72 -5.07 -7.83 -6.37
N ALA A 73 -5.92 -8.65 -5.73
CA ALA A 73 -5.77 -10.10 -5.72
C ALA A 73 -5.81 -10.74 -7.12
N THR A 74 -6.46 -10.10 -8.11
CA THR A 74 -6.44 -10.59 -9.50
C THR A 74 -5.06 -10.50 -10.15
N TRP A 75 -4.14 -9.73 -9.57
CA TRP A 75 -2.74 -9.58 -9.96
C TRP A 75 -1.78 -10.36 -9.04
N GLY A 76 -2.30 -11.18 -8.12
CA GLY A 76 -1.49 -11.81 -7.07
C GLY A 76 -0.92 -10.79 -6.07
N MET A 77 -1.65 -9.70 -5.84
CA MET A 77 -1.27 -8.58 -4.99
C MET A 77 -2.35 -8.28 -3.94
N GLN A 78 -2.07 -7.33 -3.06
CA GLN A 78 -3.02 -6.80 -2.08
C GLN A 78 -3.11 -5.27 -2.19
N LEU A 79 -4.10 -4.68 -1.54
CA LEU A 79 -4.19 -3.22 -1.41
C LEU A 79 -2.97 -2.71 -0.65
N TRP A 80 -2.33 -1.67 -1.19
CA TRP A 80 -1.03 -1.21 -0.71
C TRP A 80 -1.01 -0.90 0.79
N ILE A 81 0.07 -1.36 1.43
CA ILE A 81 0.33 -1.19 2.87
C ILE A 81 1.71 -0.54 3.04
N PRO A 82 1.78 0.73 3.46
CA PRO A 82 3.05 1.34 3.81
C PRO A 82 3.65 0.61 5.02
N ARG A 83 4.92 0.19 4.91
CA ARG A 83 5.59 -0.68 5.89
C ARG A 83 6.46 0.07 6.89
N SER A 84 7.09 1.13 6.41
CA SER A 84 7.98 2.01 7.15
C SER A 84 7.76 3.45 6.70
N LEU A 85 8.40 4.41 7.39
CA LEU A 85 8.35 5.82 7.00
C LEU A 85 8.90 6.01 5.58
N ASP A 86 10.01 5.34 5.25
CA ASP A 86 10.64 5.45 3.94
C ASP A 86 9.75 4.87 2.85
N HIS A 87 9.15 3.69 3.07
CA HIS A 87 8.19 3.12 2.13
C HIS A 87 6.94 4.01 1.96
N LYS A 88 6.44 4.63 3.04
CA LYS A 88 5.32 5.58 2.95
C LYS A 88 5.67 6.79 2.11
N ASN A 89 6.87 7.35 2.29
CA ASN A 89 7.34 8.50 1.52
C ASN A 89 7.54 8.15 0.04
N SER A 90 8.08 6.97 -0.24
CA SER A 90 8.15 6.43 -1.60
C SER A 90 6.76 6.32 -2.21
N GLY A 91 5.79 5.71 -1.51
CA GLY A 91 4.41 5.64 -1.97
C GLY A 91 3.78 7.01 -2.27
N TRP A 92 4.14 8.06 -1.53
CA TRP A 92 3.73 9.43 -1.82
C TRP A 92 4.32 9.96 -3.13
N ASP A 93 5.60 9.76 -3.36
CA ASP A 93 6.27 10.16 -4.59
C ASP A 93 5.69 9.39 -5.78
N ILE A 94 5.48 8.09 -5.64
CA ILE A 94 4.82 7.25 -6.64
C ILE A 94 3.42 7.78 -6.93
N ALA A 95 2.55 7.93 -5.92
CA ALA A 95 1.17 8.43 -6.07
C ALA A 95 1.08 9.73 -6.88
N ASN A 96 2.06 10.63 -6.72
CA ASN A 96 2.09 11.95 -7.34
C ASN A 96 2.93 12.03 -8.63
N ASP A 97 3.59 10.95 -9.06
CA ASP A 97 4.31 10.93 -10.34
C ASP A 97 3.36 10.58 -11.50
N ALA A 98 3.20 11.51 -12.45
CA ALA A 98 2.35 11.32 -13.62
C ALA A 98 2.94 10.36 -14.66
N ASN A 99 4.22 10.01 -14.55
CA ASN A 99 4.92 9.09 -15.45
C ASN A 99 4.79 7.62 -15.01
N ILE A 100 4.25 7.36 -13.82
CA ILE A 100 4.04 6.01 -13.28
C ILE A 100 2.55 5.70 -13.31
N GLY A 101 2.15 4.70 -14.11
CA GLY A 101 0.77 4.24 -14.18
C GLY A 101 -0.23 5.33 -14.63
N PRO A 102 -1.51 5.23 -14.22
CA PRO A 102 -2.56 6.16 -14.64
C PRO A 102 -2.51 7.51 -13.90
N GLY A 103 -1.55 8.35 -14.27
CA GLY A 103 -1.48 9.75 -13.82
C GLY A 103 -1.08 9.95 -12.36
N ALA A 104 -1.11 11.22 -11.94
CA ALA A 104 -0.72 11.68 -10.60
C ALA A 104 -1.96 12.04 -9.79
N SER A 105 -2.08 11.47 -8.59
CA SER A 105 -3.10 11.86 -7.63
C SER A 105 -2.72 11.42 -6.21
N PRO A 106 -2.86 12.28 -5.19
CA PRO A 106 -2.71 11.85 -3.80
C PRO A 106 -3.77 10.81 -3.39
N ASP A 107 -4.86 10.68 -4.16
CA ASP A 107 -5.93 9.73 -3.89
C ASP A 107 -5.51 8.26 -4.06
N TYR A 108 -4.37 7.99 -4.70
CA TYR A 108 -3.76 6.66 -4.72
C TYR A 108 -3.44 6.13 -3.31
N MET A 109 -3.28 7.01 -2.32
CA MET A 109 -3.08 6.68 -0.91
C MET A 109 -4.31 6.98 -0.04
N ARG A 110 -5.50 7.17 -0.63
CA ARG A 110 -6.74 7.54 0.10
C ARG A 110 -7.29 6.40 0.95
N ILE A 111 -7.09 5.17 0.50
CA ILE A 111 -7.46 3.92 1.15
C ILE A 111 -6.22 3.02 1.19
N LEU A 112 -6.05 2.27 2.28
CA LEU A 112 -4.89 1.39 2.51
C LEU A 112 -5.37 0.00 2.94
N GLY A 113 -4.52 -1.02 2.83
CA GLY A 113 -4.77 -2.35 3.36
C GLY A 113 -4.66 -2.41 4.89
N ILE A 114 -5.25 -1.46 5.61
CA ILE A 114 -5.17 -1.35 7.07
C ILE A 114 -6.59 -1.29 7.64
N TYR A 115 -6.89 -2.20 8.57
CA TYR A 115 -8.24 -2.47 9.07
C TYR A 115 -8.28 -2.53 10.60
N PRO A 116 -9.44 -2.26 11.23
CA PRO A 116 -9.57 -2.38 12.66
C PRO A 116 -9.70 -3.85 13.06
N GLU A 117 -9.01 -4.26 14.12
CA GLU A 117 -9.06 -5.63 14.65
C GLU A 117 -10.42 -5.96 15.28
N GLN A 118 -11.12 -4.93 15.75
CA GLN A 118 -12.43 -5.03 16.39
C GLN A 118 -13.26 -3.78 16.13
N ASN A 119 -14.59 -3.92 16.12
CA ASN A 119 -15.48 -2.76 16.10
C ASN A 119 -15.18 -1.87 17.32
N GLY A 120 -14.95 -0.58 17.10
CA GLY A 120 -14.58 0.36 18.16
C GLY A 120 -13.08 0.49 18.41
N ALA A 121 -12.23 -0.07 17.54
CA ALA A 121 -10.78 0.17 17.59
C ALA A 121 -10.48 1.67 17.46
N THR A 122 -9.56 2.21 18.25
CA THR A 122 -9.27 3.65 18.27
C THR A 122 -7.77 3.91 18.28
N CYS A 123 -7.33 4.99 17.64
CA CYS A 123 -5.96 5.49 17.71
C CYS A 123 -5.95 7.01 17.98
N ASN A 124 -6.96 7.50 18.69
CA ASN A 124 -7.17 8.93 18.94
C ASN A 124 -5.95 9.59 19.57
N ALA A 125 -5.41 10.58 18.86
CA ALA A 125 -4.28 11.42 19.25
C ALA A 125 -3.00 10.62 19.55
N LYS A 126 -2.73 9.57 18.75
CA LYS A 126 -1.59 8.68 18.92
C LYS A 126 -0.94 8.33 17.57
N PRO A 127 0.32 7.85 17.57
CA PRO A 127 0.97 7.33 16.37
C PRO A 127 0.19 6.16 15.81
N MET A 128 0.00 6.12 14.49
CA MET A 128 -0.68 5.03 13.81
C MET A 128 0.33 4.20 13.01
N ASN A 129 0.86 3.17 13.66
CA ASN A 129 1.81 2.21 13.10
C ASN A 129 1.91 0.99 14.03
N SER A 130 2.52 -0.09 13.56
CA SER A 130 2.64 -1.36 14.31
C SER A 130 3.47 -1.27 15.59
N ASN A 131 4.29 -0.22 15.79
CA ASN A 131 5.00 -0.01 17.05
C ASN A 131 4.10 0.55 18.15
N ASN A 132 2.85 0.93 17.85
CA ASN A 132 1.85 1.34 18.82
C ASN A 132 0.77 0.27 19.00
N PRO A 133 0.91 -0.66 19.97
CA PRO A 133 -0.04 -1.76 20.18
C PRO A 133 -1.40 -1.29 20.72
N ASN A 134 -1.57 -0.01 21.07
CA ASN A 134 -2.80 0.49 21.68
C ASN A 134 -3.85 0.95 20.66
N CYS A 135 -3.58 0.78 19.36
CA CYS A 135 -4.51 1.23 18.32
C CYS A 135 -5.51 0.14 17.88
N PHE A 136 -5.18 -1.14 18.04
CA PHE A 136 -6.03 -2.27 17.59
C PHE A 136 -6.38 -2.18 16.08
N TRP A 137 -5.38 -1.82 15.28
CA TRP A 137 -5.43 -1.82 13.82
C TRP A 137 -4.31 -2.70 13.31
N HIS A 138 -4.55 -3.37 12.19
CA HIS A 138 -3.65 -4.32 11.56
C HIS A 138 -3.61 -4.14 10.05
N ALA A 139 -2.51 -4.55 9.44
CA ALA A 139 -2.41 -4.76 8.01
C ALA A 139 -3.29 -5.95 7.59
N SER A 140 -3.85 -5.94 6.37
CA SER A 140 -4.67 -7.05 5.86
C SER A 140 -3.89 -8.35 5.68
N ASP A 141 -2.56 -8.29 5.67
CA ASP A 141 -1.67 -9.44 5.58
C ASP A 141 -0.98 -9.80 6.91
N ASP A 142 -1.46 -9.25 8.02
CA ASP A 142 -0.91 -9.42 9.37
C ASP A 142 0.55 -8.94 9.54
N GLY A 143 1.14 -8.29 8.52
CA GLY A 143 2.46 -7.71 8.56
C GLY A 143 2.51 -6.36 9.31
N PRO A 144 3.71 -5.79 9.49
CA PRO A 144 3.84 -4.42 9.97
C PRO A 144 3.23 -3.42 8.99
N PHE A 145 2.76 -2.30 9.54
CA PHE A 145 2.29 -1.13 8.80
C PHE A 145 2.77 0.16 9.47
N TYR A 146 2.82 1.23 8.68
CA TYR A 146 3.20 2.56 9.09
C TYR A 146 2.33 3.62 8.40
N VAL A 147 1.66 4.48 9.17
CA VAL A 147 0.95 5.65 8.62
C VAL A 147 1.64 6.94 9.08
N HIS A 148 1.81 7.13 10.40
CA HIS A 148 2.41 8.34 10.97
C HIS A 148 2.85 8.20 12.44
N GLU A 149 3.53 9.24 12.94
CA GLU A 149 3.94 9.43 14.35
C GLU A 149 3.22 10.60 15.06
N VAL A 150 2.25 11.25 14.40
CA VAL A 150 1.58 12.43 14.98
C VAL A 150 0.61 12.08 16.12
N ASN A 151 0.46 13.00 17.08
CA ASN A 151 -0.35 12.83 18.30
C ASN A 151 -1.48 13.87 18.44
N ASN A 152 -1.87 14.50 17.32
CA ASN A 152 -2.79 15.63 17.32
C ASN A 152 -3.99 15.45 16.37
N ILE A 153 -4.20 14.23 15.87
CA ILE A 153 -5.39 13.86 15.09
C ILE A 153 -6.28 13.04 16.01
N SER A 154 -7.53 13.48 16.23
CA SER A 154 -8.47 12.78 17.12
C SER A 154 -9.18 11.60 16.46
N GLU A 155 -8.45 10.85 15.62
CA GLU A 155 -8.94 9.73 14.82
C GLU A 155 -7.91 8.58 14.84
N PRO A 156 -8.28 7.36 14.41
CA PRO A 156 -9.64 6.84 14.41
C PRO A 156 -10.30 6.93 15.79
N ASN A 157 -11.55 7.38 15.82
CA ASN A 157 -12.30 7.66 17.03
C ASN A 157 -13.13 6.46 17.54
N GLY A 158 -13.21 5.39 16.75
CA GLY A 158 -13.89 4.15 17.14
C GLY A 158 -15.28 3.97 16.53
N ASP A 159 -15.66 4.75 15.53
CA ASP A 159 -16.91 4.57 14.79
C ASP A 159 -16.72 3.65 13.57
N ASN A 160 -15.83 2.67 13.65
CA ASN A 160 -15.54 1.71 12.58
C ASN A 160 -16.35 0.40 12.64
N ASN A 161 -16.27 -0.32 11.51
CA ASN A 161 -16.49 -1.76 11.44
C ASN A 161 -15.24 -2.48 10.93
N VAL A 162 -15.02 -3.72 11.37
CA VAL A 162 -13.87 -4.56 10.96
C VAL A 162 -13.73 -4.79 9.45
N ILE A 163 -14.77 -4.50 8.67
CA ILE A 163 -14.80 -4.68 7.20
C ILE A 163 -14.38 -3.41 6.43
N GLY A 164 -14.20 -2.29 7.12
CA GLY A 164 -13.91 -0.98 6.50
C GLY A 164 -12.52 -0.47 6.87
N SER A 165 -11.79 0.00 5.86
CA SER A 165 -10.58 0.80 6.08
C SER A 165 -10.92 2.29 6.26
N MET A 166 -9.91 3.12 6.54
CA MET A 166 -10.05 4.55 6.77
C MET A 166 -9.91 5.39 5.50
N TYR A 167 -10.35 6.63 5.61
CA TYR A 167 -9.90 7.72 4.75
C TYR A 167 -8.54 8.22 5.23
N TYR A 168 -7.61 8.42 4.30
CA TYR A 168 -6.35 9.11 4.57
C TYR A 168 -6.21 10.33 3.67
N GLN A 169 -5.88 11.47 4.27
CA GLN A 169 -5.61 12.72 3.59
C GLN A 169 -4.18 13.15 3.89
N TRP A 170 -3.45 13.49 2.85
CA TRP A 170 -2.04 13.80 2.90
C TRP A 170 -1.78 15.25 2.53
N GLN A 171 -0.81 15.86 3.18
CA GLN A 171 -0.29 17.18 2.83
C GLN A 171 0.61 17.07 1.59
N ALA A 172 0.94 18.20 0.98
CA ALA A 172 1.77 18.25 -0.22
C ALA A 172 3.20 17.68 -0.02
N ASN A 173 3.65 17.51 1.22
CA ASN A 173 4.94 16.93 1.58
C ASN A 173 4.85 15.43 1.96
N GLY A 174 3.68 14.79 1.79
CA GLY A 174 3.46 13.39 2.13
C GLY A 174 3.23 13.11 3.61
N ASP A 175 3.16 14.15 4.46
CA ASP A 175 2.73 13.98 5.85
C ASP A 175 1.22 13.80 5.94
N ILE A 176 0.76 13.02 6.93
CA ILE A 176 -0.66 12.90 7.19
C ILE A 176 -1.23 14.28 7.57
N GLN A 177 -2.32 14.67 6.90
CA GLN A 177 -3.10 15.86 7.24
C GLN A 177 -4.24 15.48 8.17
N TRP A 178 -4.97 14.43 7.80
CA TRP A 178 -6.13 13.95 8.51
C TRP A 178 -6.44 12.50 8.07
N HIS A 179 -7.10 11.75 8.92
CA HIS A 179 -7.67 10.45 8.56
C HIS A 179 -8.94 10.24 9.38
N ASN A 180 -9.81 9.34 8.93
CA ASN A 180 -11.05 9.07 9.64
C ASN A 180 -11.52 7.63 9.42
N ASP A 181 -12.02 6.99 10.47
CA ASP A 181 -12.84 5.80 10.36
C ASP A 181 -14.33 6.17 10.27
N ILE A 182 -15.14 5.29 9.68
CA ILE A 182 -16.61 5.40 9.69
C ILE A 182 -17.24 3.99 9.66
N PRO A 183 -18.54 3.86 9.96
CA PRO A 183 -19.21 2.58 9.92
C PRO A 183 -19.33 2.01 8.50
N GLY A 184 -19.68 0.72 8.41
CA GLY A 184 -19.90 0.01 7.16
C GLY A 184 -18.59 -0.33 6.45
N ASN A 185 -18.53 -0.09 5.15
CA ASN A 185 -17.37 -0.43 4.31
C ASN A 185 -16.24 0.60 4.39
N GLY A 186 -16.32 1.59 5.29
CA GLY A 186 -15.37 2.69 5.34
C GLY A 186 -15.49 3.61 4.12
N TYR A 187 -14.36 4.11 3.66
CA TYR A 187 -14.27 5.03 2.54
C TYR A 187 -13.95 4.32 1.21
N SER A 188 -14.20 5.02 0.11
CA SER A 188 -13.86 4.59 -1.24
C SER A 188 -12.94 5.58 -1.93
N SER A 189 -12.24 5.10 -2.95
CA SER A 189 -11.39 5.91 -3.83
C SER A 189 -11.59 5.53 -5.30
N LEU A 190 -11.37 6.49 -6.21
CA LEU A 190 -11.26 6.25 -7.65
C LEU A 190 -9.89 5.66 -8.04
N PHE A 191 -8.91 5.77 -7.13
CA PHE A 191 -7.52 5.44 -7.34
C PHE A 191 -6.99 4.70 -6.12
N TYR A 192 -6.15 3.69 -6.30
CA TYR A 192 -5.44 3.00 -5.23
C TYR A 192 -4.20 2.33 -5.78
N MET A 193 -3.29 1.96 -4.88
CA MET A 193 -2.10 1.18 -5.23
C MET A 193 -2.27 -0.26 -4.77
N CYS A 194 -1.69 -1.19 -5.51
CA CYS A 194 -1.50 -2.57 -5.10
C CYS A 194 0.00 -2.84 -4.92
N ASP A 195 0.33 -3.75 -4.01
CA ASP A 195 1.67 -4.31 -3.84
C ASP A 195 1.66 -5.82 -3.65
N VAL A 196 2.82 -6.45 -3.80
CA VAL A 196 2.98 -7.89 -3.54
C VAL A 196 2.99 -8.18 -2.03
N GLY A 197 3.39 -7.21 -1.19
CA GLY A 197 3.37 -7.33 0.26
C GLY A 197 4.50 -8.19 0.87
N ASP A 198 5.46 -8.63 0.05
CA ASP A 198 6.55 -9.53 0.46
C ASP A 198 7.73 -8.82 1.14
N LYS A 199 8.04 -7.58 0.75
CA LYS A 199 9.05 -6.75 1.45
C LYS A 199 8.50 -6.19 2.76
N GLN A 200 9.13 -6.58 3.86
CA GLN A 200 8.92 -6.02 5.21
C GLN A 200 10.15 -5.19 5.66
N PRO A 201 10.02 -4.25 6.61
CA PRO A 201 11.13 -3.42 7.10
C PRO A 201 12.27 -4.24 7.70
#